data_AF-A0A814EXT0-F1
#
_entry.id   AF-A0A814EXT0-F1
#
_cell.length_a   1.000
_cell.length_b   1.000
_cell.length_c   1.000
_cell.angle_alpha   90.00
_cell.angle_beta   90.00
_cell.angle_gamma   90.00
#
_symmetry.space_group_name_H-M   'P 1'
#
loop_
_entity.id
_entity.type
_entity.pdbx_description
1 polymer ?
#
loop_
_entity_poly.entity_id
_entity_poly.type
_entity_poly.pdbx_seq_one_letter_code
_entity_poly.pdbx_strand_id
1 'polypeptide(L)'
;MTDEIQKVKIDIALNHAIIFVGTGVSIYTTNDEQDVFYWKGLLKDGLEGCYQSGWISDKEFEDFNNKFDNDTADIDDYLLAINRIKFCFKMESDEYPIWLREIVGKLSAKNPELIKAIGELGCPILTTNYDLLLEDILEKKPLTSNKYYINNIDDSLENLKNYILHVHEYFEESNSIILSSDNYNEIRENEFEQSKLRTLLETKTLLFIGYGAGMSDPSFSNLLKWIFHITDKKSLSIYKFIKSNKNKMFNQISDISFLENIKEIQFGNTFEDLLQFIKNLKSFTPLIHKSLSLTNKKENIREKYLNYLINEYGHVSIFGFSNININLPLQSVYVELKFDPTHPSIKAMKMLEINEEFKRKLLSPGFFNENERKQLNRAILETNASNPDIIYKDFMIDQWLNVLLNNKNIFTINEANAIKNKVNQLKQSILEKNNLKEAKQYQIQQVYYKFKHFIILGHPGSGKTTLSKWLIINMAKQCLGKKNMLFDNNCSIKNKIPILIPIWKYVDQLKENSNKQKQTLLQYIYENINTLNSTYFNDEERKELSSFIIESLLEGNILVIFEGLDEVPIHIDRSDLLKEINTLLERGIDYDIKTNKLIYSTYD
;
A
#
# COMPACT_ATOMS: atom_id res chain seq x y z
N MET A 1 12.11 3.75 0.27
CA MET A 1 10.88 4.34 -0.33
C MET A 1 9.84 4.43 0.77
N THR A 2 9.17 5.57 1.00
CA THR A 2 8.22 5.70 2.12
C THR A 2 6.96 4.86 1.89
N ASP A 3 6.36 4.32 2.95
CA ASP A 3 5.12 3.51 2.90
C ASP A 3 3.99 4.22 2.12
N GLU A 4 3.96 5.55 2.15
CA GLU A 4 3.04 6.38 1.37
C GLU A 4 3.17 6.21 -0.14
N ILE A 5 4.40 6.22 -0.68
CA ILE A 5 4.60 6.13 -2.13
C ILE A 5 4.20 4.73 -2.61
N GLN A 6 4.49 3.71 -1.83
CA GLN A 6 4.06 2.36 -2.14
C GLN A 6 2.53 2.25 -2.16
N LYS A 7 1.84 2.83 -1.18
CA LYS A 7 0.37 2.90 -1.18
C LYS A 7 -0.15 3.61 -2.43
N VAL A 8 0.40 4.77 -2.79
CA VAL A 8 0.00 5.50 -4.00
C VAL A 8 0.17 4.65 -5.27
N LYS A 9 1.31 3.95 -5.42
CA LYS A 9 1.56 3.03 -6.54
C LYS A 9 0.48 1.94 -6.62
N ILE A 10 0.12 1.36 -5.48
CA ILE A 10 -0.92 0.31 -5.38
C ILE A 10 -2.29 0.88 -5.76
N ASP A 11 -2.67 2.02 -5.18
CA ASP A 11 -3.98 2.64 -5.43
C ASP A 11 -4.15 3.05 -6.90
N ILE A 12 -3.09 3.54 -7.56
CA ILE A 12 -3.07 3.81 -9.01
C ILE A 12 -3.33 2.52 -9.77
N ALA A 13 -2.57 1.47 -9.48
CA ALA A 13 -2.63 0.22 -10.24
C ALA A 13 -3.95 -0.55 -10.08
N LEU A 14 -4.64 -0.37 -8.95
CA LEU A 14 -5.96 -0.92 -8.67
C LEU A 14 -7.11 -0.03 -9.17
N ASN A 15 -6.86 1.08 -9.88
CA ASN A 15 -7.86 2.10 -10.23
C ASN A 15 -8.62 2.64 -8.98
N HIS A 16 -7.96 2.70 -7.83
CA HIS A 16 -8.45 3.29 -6.59
C HIS A 16 -7.97 4.73 -6.39
N ALA A 17 -7.27 5.32 -7.36
CA ALA A 17 -6.82 6.70 -7.32
C ALA A 17 -7.60 7.61 -8.30
N ILE A 18 -7.72 8.88 -7.93
CA ILE A 18 -8.17 9.98 -8.79
C ILE A 18 -7.09 11.07 -8.77
N ILE A 19 -6.78 11.62 -9.94
CA ILE A 19 -5.75 12.64 -10.09
C ILE A 19 -6.42 14.00 -10.24
N PHE A 20 -6.03 14.96 -9.40
CA PHE A 20 -6.35 16.37 -9.55
C PHE A 20 -5.13 17.11 -10.13
N VAL A 21 -5.33 17.77 -11.26
CA VAL A 21 -4.32 18.57 -11.95
C VAL A 21 -4.61 20.04 -11.77
N GLY A 22 -3.64 20.76 -11.19
CA GLY A 22 -3.67 22.22 -11.03
C GLY A 22 -2.70 22.94 -11.98
N THR A 23 -2.67 24.27 -11.88
CA THR A 23 -1.97 25.18 -12.82
C THR A 23 -0.48 24.89 -12.97
N GLY A 24 0.19 24.38 -11.92
CA GLY A 24 1.62 24.05 -12.00
C GLY A 24 1.97 23.06 -13.11
N VAL A 25 1.02 22.22 -13.55
CA VAL A 25 1.20 21.34 -14.72
C VAL A 25 1.11 22.13 -16.04
N SER A 26 0.16 23.07 -16.17
CA SER A 26 0.04 23.94 -17.35
C SER A 26 1.27 24.83 -17.53
N ILE A 27 1.82 25.38 -16.44
CA ILE A 27 3.04 26.21 -16.44
C ILE A 27 4.25 25.42 -16.96
N TYR A 28 4.46 24.20 -16.45
CA TYR A 28 5.53 23.34 -16.94
C TYR A 28 5.35 22.99 -18.43
N THR A 29 4.12 22.65 -18.81
CA THR A 29 3.78 22.18 -20.16
C THR A 29 3.99 23.28 -21.20
N THR A 30 3.66 24.52 -20.87
CA THR A 30 3.82 25.69 -21.77
C THR A 30 5.23 26.26 -21.74
N ASN A 31 6.06 25.85 -20.77
CA ASN A 31 7.34 26.46 -20.43
C ASN A 31 7.21 27.98 -20.32
N ASP A 32 6.16 28.40 -19.61
CA ASP A 32 5.74 29.79 -19.50
C ASP A 32 5.35 30.05 -18.05
N GLU A 33 6.25 30.72 -17.32
CA GLU A 33 6.07 31.07 -15.91
C GLU A 33 5.45 32.45 -15.74
N GLN A 34 4.56 32.87 -16.65
CA GLN A 34 3.82 34.12 -16.47
C GLN A 34 2.92 34.05 -15.24
N ASP A 35 2.94 35.13 -14.45
CA ASP A 35 2.15 35.26 -13.23
C ASP A 35 0.64 35.10 -13.50
N VAL A 36 0.19 35.46 -14.71
CA VAL A 36 -1.21 35.40 -15.15
C VAL A 36 -1.83 33.99 -15.06
N PHE A 37 -1.02 32.94 -15.08
CA PHE A 37 -1.54 31.57 -14.96
C PHE A 37 -1.93 31.23 -13.52
N TYR A 38 -1.31 31.88 -12.53
CA TYR A 38 -1.72 31.76 -11.15
C TYR A 38 -2.99 32.58 -10.90
N TRP A 39 -3.80 32.13 -9.94
CA TRP A 39 -5.06 32.78 -9.58
C TRP A 39 -4.93 34.29 -9.39
N LYS A 40 -3.93 34.71 -8.60
CA LYS A 40 -3.64 36.12 -8.33
C LYS A 40 -3.34 36.90 -9.61
N GLY A 41 -2.52 36.36 -10.51
CA GLY A 41 -2.18 37.04 -11.76
C GLY A 41 -3.36 37.11 -12.71
N LEU A 42 -4.18 36.06 -12.81
CA LEU A 42 -5.41 36.07 -13.61
C LEU A 42 -6.37 37.18 -13.16
N LEU A 43 -6.52 37.38 -11.85
CA LEU A 43 -7.37 38.47 -11.34
C LEU A 43 -6.78 39.85 -11.60
N LYS A 44 -5.46 40.01 -11.45
CA LYS A 44 -4.80 41.29 -11.78
C LYS A 44 -4.99 41.65 -13.26
N ASP A 45 -4.83 40.67 -14.15
CA ASP A 45 -5.05 40.85 -15.59
C ASP A 45 -6.52 41.20 -15.90
N GLY A 46 -7.47 40.49 -15.30
CA GLY A 46 -8.89 40.79 -15.46
C GLY A 46 -9.28 42.18 -14.94
N LEU A 47 -8.71 42.61 -13.81
CA LEU A 47 -8.92 43.95 -13.26
C LEU A 47 -8.28 45.03 -14.12
N GLU A 48 -7.09 44.79 -14.68
CA GLU A 48 -6.45 45.69 -15.65
C GLU A 48 -7.33 45.84 -16.89
N GLY A 49 -7.88 44.74 -17.43
CA GLY A 49 -8.85 44.81 -18.53
C GLY A 49 -10.08 45.65 -18.16
N CYS A 50 -10.61 45.48 -16.95
CA CYS A 50 -11.73 46.30 -16.48
C CYS A 50 -11.37 47.78 -16.33
N TYR A 51 -10.14 48.08 -15.93
CA TYR A 51 -9.60 49.42 -15.78
C TYR A 51 -9.42 50.10 -17.13
N GLN A 52 -8.80 49.42 -18.09
CA GLN A 52 -8.59 49.92 -19.46
C GLN A 52 -9.90 50.19 -20.20
N SER A 53 -10.94 49.38 -19.96
CA SER A 53 -12.29 49.60 -20.47
C SER A 53 -13.06 50.70 -19.72
N GLY A 54 -12.50 51.27 -18.65
CA GLY A 54 -13.11 52.35 -17.86
C GLY A 54 -14.26 51.91 -16.95
N TRP A 55 -14.37 50.61 -16.65
CA TRP A 55 -15.46 50.05 -15.84
C TRP A 55 -15.20 50.12 -14.32
N ILE A 56 -13.94 50.27 -13.93
CA ILE A 56 -13.51 50.50 -12.54
C ILE A 56 -12.71 51.81 -12.44
N SER A 57 -12.77 52.46 -11.29
CA SER A 57 -12.06 53.74 -11.06
C SER A 57 -10.57 53.53 -10.75
N ASP A 58 -9.75 54.57 -10.97
CA ASP A 58 -8.32 54.58 -10.59
C ASP A 58 -8.12 54.09 -9.14
N LYS A 59 -8.92 54.64 -8.21
CA LYS A 59 -8.86 54.30 -6.80
C LYS A 59 -9.18 52.82 -6.54
N GLU A 60 -10.22 52.30 -7.19
CA GLU A 60 -10.64 50.90 -7.03
C GLU A 60 -9.57 49.94 -7.57
N PHE A 61 -8.97 50.27 -8.72
CA PHE A 61 -7.89 49.50 -9.31
C PHE A 61 -6.61 49.51 -8.44
N GLU A 62 -6.21 50.68 -7.95
CA GLU A 62 -5.08 50.83 -7.02
C GLU A 62 -5.30 50.06 -5.72
N ASP A 63 -6.51 50.07 -5.16
CA ASP A 63 -6.84 49.35 -3.92
C ASP A 63 -6.64 47.83 -4.07
N PHE A 64 -7.11 47.24 -5.18
CA PHE A 64 -6.89 45.81 -5.46
C PHE A 64 -5.42 45.49 -5.71
N ASN A 65 -4.73 46.28 -6.54
CA ASN A 65 -3.32 46.05 -6.84
C ASN A 65 -2.44 46.18 -5.61
N ASN A 66 -2.67 47.18 -4.75
CA ASN A 66 -1.92 47.33 -3.51
C ASN A 66 -2.09 46.12 -2.59
N LYS A 67 -3.30 45.55 -2.49
CA LYS A 67 -3.55 44.35 -1.70
C LYS A 67 -2.87 43.12 -2.29
N PHE A 68 -2.94 42.95 -3.61
CA PHE A 68 -2.27 41.84 -4.28
C PHE A 68 -0.75 41.98 -4.22
N ASP A 69 -0.16 43.11 -4.60
CA ASP A 69 1.29 43.29 -4.68
C ASP A 69 1.99 43.19 -3.33
N ASN A 70 1.34 43.59 -2.24
CA ASN A 70 1.88 43.47 -0.89
C ASN A 70 1.54 42.13 -0.20
N ASP A 71 0.92 41.19 -0.90
CA ASP A 71 0.45 39.90 -0.36
C ASP A 71 -0.43 40.06 0.89
N THR A 72 -1.21 41.15 0.98
CA THR A 72 -2.14 41.41 2.09
C THR A 72 -3.59 41.09 1.75
N ALA A 73 -3.87 40.64 0.52
CA ALA A 73 -5.20 40.22 0.09
C ALA A 73 -5.66 38.94 0.82
N ASP A 74 -6.85 38.99 1.41
CA ASP A 74 -7.50 37.81 1.99
C ASP A 74 -8.50 37.16 1.01
N ILE A 75 -9.13 36.05 1.41
CA ILE A 75 -10.08 35.31 0.57
C ILE A 75 -11.23 36.21 0.10
N ASP A 76 -11.72 37.12 0.94
CA ASP A 76 -12.84 38.00 0.60
C ASP A 76 -12.43 39.01 -0.47
N ASP A 77 -11.18 39.50 -0.44
CA ASP A 77 -10.62 40.35 -1.50
C ASP A 77 -10.54 39.62 -2.85
N TYR A 78 -10.11 38.36 -2.88
CA TYR A 78 -10.10 37.54 -4.10
C TYR A 78 -11.53 37.37 -4.66
N LEU A 79 -12.50 37.10 -3.78
CA LEU A 79 -13.90 36.94 -4.17
C LEU A 79 -14.50 38.25 -4.70
N LEU A 80 -14.18 39.37 -4.07
CA LEU A 80 -14.63 40.69 -4.49
C LEU A 80 -14.09 41.05 -5.88
N ALA A 81 -12.79 40.82 -6.11
CA ALA A 81 -12.15 41.04 -7.41
C ALA A 81 -12.83 40.23 -8.52
N ILE A 82 -13.13 38.96 -8.24
CA ILE A 82 -13.81 38.05 -9.17
C ILE A 82 -15.22 38.54 -9.52
N ASN A 83 -16.01 38.87 -8.50
CA ASN A 83 -17.37 39.35 -8.69
C ASN A 83 -17.36 40.68 -9.46
N ARG A 84 -16.35 41.51 -9.22
CA ARG A 84 -16.16 42.76 -9.96
C ARG A 84 -15.82 42.50 -11.42
N ILE A 85 -14.85 41.62 -11.72
CA ILE A 85 -14.51 41.20 -13.09
C ILE A 85 -15.75 40.65 -13.79
N LYS A 86 -16.45 39.68 -13.18
CA LYS A 86 -17.69 39.10 -13.73
C LYS A 86 -18.74 40.16 -14.02
N PHE A 87 -18.91 41.15 -13.14
CA PHE A 87 -19.87 42.23 -13.37
C PHE A 87 -19.46 43.11 -14.55
N CYS A 88 -18.19 43.51 -14.60
CA CYS A 88 -17.68 44.39 -15.65
C CYS A 88 -17.82 43.73 -17.03
N PHE A 89 -17.37 42.49 -17.19
CA PHE A 89 -17.49 41.76 -18.44
C PHE A 89 -18.92 41.19 -18.72
N LYS A 90 -19.87 41.30 -17.78
CA LYS A 90 -21.31 41.02 -18.03
C LYS A 90 -22.05 42.22 -18.63
N MET A 91 -21.47 43.43 -18.58
CA MET A 91 -22.11 44.64 -19.12
C MET A 91 -22.17 44.62 -20.65
N GLU A 92 -21.30 43.86 -21.32
CA GLU A 92 -21.38 43.54 -22.74
C GLU A 92 -21.32 42.02 -22.93
N SER A 93 -22.36 41.42 -23.50
CA SER A 93 -22.37 39.98 -23.76
C SER A 93 -21.26 39.61 -24.75
N ASP A 94 -20.46 38.60 -24.39
CA ASP A 94 -19.35 37.96 -25.15
C ASP A 94 -17.92 38.37 -24.74
N GLU A 95 -17.68 39.47 -24.02
CA GLU A 95 -16.30 39.89 -23.69
C GLU A 95 -15.62 39.02 -22.63
N TYR A 96 -16.37 38.50 -21.66
CA TYR A 96 -15.85 37.60 -20.63
C TYR A 96 -15.24 36.29 -21.20
N PRO A 97 -15.97 35.51 -22.04
CA PRO A 97 -15.38 34.37 -22.74
C PRO A 97 -14.20 34.73 -23.64
N ILE A 98 -14.23 35.88 -24.31
CA ILE A 98 -13.14 36.31 -25.19
C ILE A 98 -11.87 36.52 -24.37
N TRP A 99 -11.93 37.32 -23.30
CA TRP A 99 -10.79 37.55 -22.40
C TRP A 99 -10.16 36.25 -21.90
N LEU A 100 -10.98 35.34 -21.35
CA LEU A 100 -10.48 34.04 -20.89
C LEU A 100 -9.87 33.20 -22.02
N ARG A 101 -10.50 33.17 -23.20
CA ARG A 101 -9.93 32.48 -24.36
C ARG A 101 -8.58 33.06 -24.77
N GLU A 102 -8.39 34.37 -24.67
CA GLU A 102 -7.11 35.01 -25.02
C GLU A 102 -5.99 34.65 -24.05
N ILE A 103 -6.29 34.57 -22.75
CA ILE A 103 -5.30 34.29 -21.70
C ILE A 103 -4.98 32.80 -21.59
N VAL A 104 -6.01 31.94 -21.45
CA VAL A 104 -5.83 30.51 -21.20
C VAL A 104 -6.15 29.62 -22.41
N GLY A 105 -7.02 30.08 -23.32
CA GLY A 105 -7.45 29.29 -24.48
C GLY A 105 -6.44 29.25 -25.64
N LYS A 106 -5.46 30.15 -25.66
CA LYS A 106 -4.37 30.18 -26.66
C LYS A 106 -3.11 29.46 -26.19
N LEU A 107 -3.13 28.84 -25.01
CA LEU A 107 -1.98 28.10 -24.49
C LEU A 107 -1.66 26.92 -25.39
N SER A 108 -0.37 26.73 -25.65
CA SER A 108 0.12 25.64 -26.48
C SER A 108 1.24 24.89 -25.77
N ALA A 109 1.21 23.56 -25.89
CA ALA A 109 2.18 22.71 -25.24
C ALA A 109 3.55 22.80 -25.91
N LYS A 110 4.58 23.10 -25.10
CA LYS A 110 5.99 23.00 -25.49
C LYS A 110 6.64 21.73 -24.94
N ASN A 111 6.25 21.33 -23.72
CA ASN A 111 6.74 20.14 -23.01
C ASN A 111 5.56 19.21 -22.63
N PRO A 112 5.04 18.40 -23.56
CA PRO A 112 3.87 17.55 -23.31
C PRO A 112 4.14 16.33 -22.41
N GLU A 113 5.40 16.06 -22.06
CA GLU A 113 5.84 14.81 -21.42
C GLU A 113 5.20 14.59 -20.04
N LEU A 114 4.99 15.65 -19.26
CA LEU A 114 4.38 15.54 -17.94
C LEU A 114 2.91 15.14 -18.04
N ILE A 115 2.14 15.79 -18.91
CA ILE A 115 0.74 15.44 -19.14
C ILE A 115 0.62 14.02 -19.70
N LYS A 116 1.48 13.64 -20.66
CA LYS A 116 1.54 12.25 -21.15
C LYS A 116 1.81 11.25 -20.02
N ALA A 117 2.78 11.54 -19.16
CA ALA A 117 3.11 10.66 -18.02
C ALA A 117 1.95 10.55 -17.02
N ILE A 118 1.22 11.63 -16.76
CA ILE A 118 0.00 11.62 -15.92
C ILE A 118 -1.08 10.76 -16.57
N GLY A 119 -1.34 10.94 -17.88
CA GLY A 119 -2.31 10.14 -18.61
C GLY A 119 -1.99 8.64 -18.63
N GLU A 120 -0.70 8.29 -18.71
CA GLU A 120 -0.23 6.91 -18.67
C GLU A 120 -0.46 6.18 -17.33
N LEU A 121 -0.75 6.91 -16.24
CA LEU A 121 -1.18 6.30 -14.98
C LEU A 121 -2.55 5.63 -15.09
N GLY A 122 -3.37 6.04 -16.06
CA GLY A 122 -4.65 5.41 -16.36
C GLY A 122 -5.76 5.66 -15.35
N CYS A 123 -5.57 6.62 -14.43
CA CYS A 123 -6.59 7.06 -13.48
C CYS A 123 -7.53 8.10 -14.12
N PRO A 124 -8.76 8.28 -13.60
CA PRO A 124 -9.56 9.46 -13.89
C PRO A 124 -8.83 10.75 -13.52
N ILE A 125 -8.97 11.77 -14.37
CA ILE A 125 -8.31 13.07 -14.21
C ILE A 125 -9.38 14.14 -14.03
N LEU A 126 -9.27 14.87 -12.92
CA LEU A 126 -10.00 16.07 -12.60
C LEU A 126 -9.04 17.25 -12.70
N THR A 127 -9.55 18.41 -13.12
CA THR A 127 -8.75 19.64 -13.14
C THR A 127 -9.54 20.83 -12.63
N THR A 128 -8.82 21.77 -12.03
CA THR A 128 -9.30 23.11 -11.70
C THR A 128 -8.80 24.16 -12.70
N ASN A 129 -8.10 23.72 -13.74
CA ASN A 129 -7.58 24.61 -14.77
C ASN A 129 -8.67 24.92 -15.79
N TYR A 130 -8.58 26.10 -16.39
CA TYR A 130 -9.52 26.56 -17.41
C TYR A 130 -9.07 26.24 -18.84
N ASP A 131 -7.78 25.95 -19.02
CA ASP A 131 -7.17 25.58 -20.31
C ASP A 131 -7.57 24.17 -20.77
N LEU A 132 -7.26 23.84 -22.04
CA LEU A 132 -7.55 22.55 -22.65
C LEU A 132 -6.28 21.70 -22.94
N LEU A 133 -5.16 21.98 -22.27
CA LEU A 133 -3.89 21.29 -22.54
C LEU A 133 -3.97 19.79 -22.26
N LEU A 134 -4.76 19.38 -21.26
CA LEU A 134 -4.96 17.96 -20.90
C LEU A 134 -5.68 17.22 -22.03
N GLU A 135 -6.73 17.81 -22.56
CA GLU A 135 -7.58 17.30 -23.63
C GLU A 135 -6.78 17.17 -24.91
N ASP A 136 -6.06 18.24 -25.29
CA ASP A 136 -5.30 18.31 -26.53
C ASP A 136 -4.17 17.28 -26.56
N ILE A 137 -3.47 17.07 -25.44
CA ILE A 137 -2.33 16.14 -25.38
C ILE A 137 -2.79 14.69 -25.18
N LEU A 138 -3.87 14.45 -24.42
CA LEU A 138 -4.37 13.11 -24.12
C LEU A 138 -5.44 12.62 -25.07
N GLU A 139 -5.87 13.45 -26.03
CA GLU A 139 -6.95 13.19 -26.99
C GLU A 139 -8.28 12.82 -26.27
N LYS A 140 -8.58 13.55 -25.19
CA LYS A 140 -9.79 13.35 -24.37
C LYS A 140 -10.79 14.48 -24.57
N LYS A 141 -12.03 14.24 -24.16
CA LYS A 141 -13.08 15.27 -24.21
C LYS A 141 -13.17 16.03 -22.89
N PRO A 142 -13.34 17.36 -22.91
CA PRO A 142 -13.66 18.09 -21.69
C PRO A 142 -15.06 17.69 -21.22
N LEU A 143 -15.21 17.50 -19.92
CA LEU A 143 -16.48 17.23 -19.26
C LEU A 143 -16.65 18.22 -18.12
N THR A 144 -17.72 19.00 -18.17
CA THR A 144 -18.07 19.93 -17.10
C THR A 144 -18.79 19.22 -15.97
N SER A 145 -18.77 19.81 -14.78
CA SER A 145 -19.47 19.25 -13.62
C SER A 145 -20.96 19.10 -13.91
N ASN A 146 -21.59 20.14 -14.46
CA ASN A 146 -23.01 20.11 -14.85
C ASN A 146 -23.34 19.00 -15.86
N LYS A 147 -22.54 18.81 -16.91
CA LYS A 147 -22.76 17.75 -17.91
C LYS A 147 -22.54 16.35 -17.32
N TYR A 148 -21.59 16.20 -16.39
CA TYR A 148 -21.37 14.96 -15.66
C TYR A 148 -22.57 14.58 -14.79
N TYR A 149 -23.20 15.56 -14.14
CA TYR A 149 -24.38 15.35 -13.31
C TYR A 149 -25.65 15.09 -14.13
N ILE A 150 -25.93 15.92 -15.14
CA ILE A 150 -27.18 15.91 -15.90
C ILE A 150 -27.29 14.72 -16.85
N ASN A 151 -26.19 14.33 -17.50
CA ASN A 151 -26.24 13.29 -18.53
C ASN A 151 -26.23 11.86 -17.95
N ASN A 152 -26.28 11.71 -16.62
CA ASN A 152 -26.25 10.43 -15.93
C ASN A 152 -25.13 9.50 -16.46
N ILE A 153 -23.99 10.09 -16.82
CA ILE A 153 -22.79 9.35 -17.23
C ILE A 153 -22.49 8.37 -16.09
N ASP A 154 -22.46 7.08 -16.44
CA ASP A 154 -22.20 6.00 -15.50
C ASP A 154 -20.84 6.25 -14.81
N ASP A 155 -20.84 6.16 -13.49
CA ASP A 155 -19.70 6.40 -12.61
C ASP A 155 -18.60 5.32 -12.77
N SER A 156 -18.82 4.35 -13.67
CA SER A 156 -17.77 3.43 -14.08
C SER A 156 -16.52 4.20 -14.54
N LEU A 157 -15.42 3.90 -13.86
CA LEU A 157 -14.11 4.50 -14.08
C LEU A 157 -13.65 4.37 -15.54
N GLU A 158 -14.17 3.38 -16.26
CA GLU A 158 -13.89 3.13 -17.67
C GLU A 158 -14.49 4.19 -18.59
N ASN A 159 -15.68 4.71 -18.26
CA ASN A 159 -16.27 5.84 -18.99
C ASN A 159 -15.55 7.15 -18.68
N LEU A 160 -15.17 7.37 -17.43
CA LEU A 160 -14.44 8.58 -17.00
C LEU A 160 -13.04 8.69 -17.62
N LYS A 161 -12.42 7.58 -18.07
CA LYS A 161 -11.10 7.61 -18.72
C LYS A 161 -11.10 8.38 -20.04
N ASN A 162 -12.23 8.49 -20.72
CA ASN A 162 -12.36 9.21 -21.99
C ASN A 162 -12.52 10.73 -21.83
N TYR A 163 -12.67 11.19 -20.59
CA TYR A 163 -12.93 12.58 -20.27
C TYR A 163 -11.84 13.15 -19.36
N ILE A 164 -11.77 14.48 -19.34
CA ILE A 164 -11.16 15.27 -18.28
C ILE A 164 -12.30 16.02 -17.60
N LEU A 165 -12.44 15.82 -16.29
CA LEU A 165 -13.51 16.46 -15.53
C LEU A 165 -13.05 17.83 -15.02
N HIS A 166 -13.60 18.90 -15.58
CA HIS A 166 -13.34 20.27 -15.13
C HIS A 166 -14.23 20.60 -13.93
N VAL A 167 -13.61 20.63 -12.75
CA VAL A 167 -14.30 20.96 -11.51
C VAL A 167 -14.75 22.42 -11.50
N HIS A 168 -14.02 23.32 -12.17
CA HIS A 168 -14.36 24.75 -12.28
C HIS A 168 -14.89 25.16 -13.65
N GLU A 169 -15.32 24.20 -14.46
CA GLU A 169 -15.61 24.39 -15.88
C GLU A 169 -14.34 24.83 -16.65
N TYR A 170 -14.48 25.24 -17.91
CA TYR A 170 -13.37 25.62 -18.80
C TYR A 170 -13.75 26.83 -19.67
N PHE A 171 -12.76 27.42 -20.34
CA PHE A 171 -12.93 28.74 -20.96
C PHE A 171 -14.05 28.82 -22.03
N GLU A 172 -14.39 27.72 -22.73
CA GLU A 172 -15.47 27.75 -23.73
C GLU A 172 -16.88 27.67 -23.11
N GLU A 173 -17.00 27.23 -21.85
CA GLU A 173 -18.23 27.23 -21.07
C GLU A 173 -18.19 28.38 -20.04
N SER A 174 -17.78 29.57 -20.50
CA SER A 174 -17.51 30.72 -19.63
C SER A 174 -18.68 31.17 -18.76
N ASN A 175 -19.90 30.90 -19.20
CA ASN A 175 -21.13 31.29 -18.50
C ASN A 175 -21.33 30.53 -17.17
N SER A 176 -20.66 29.39 -16.98
CA SER A 176 -20.73 28.55 -15.77
C SER A 176 -19.46 28.55 -14.93
N ILE A 177 -18.40 29.30 -15.32
CA ILE A 177 -17.10 29.23 -14.62
C ILE A 177 -17.24 29.55 -13.14
N ILE A 178 -16.80 28.58 -12.33
CA ILE A 178 -16.80 28.65 -10.88
C ILE A 178 -15.54 29.44 -10.48
N LEU A 179 -15.75 30.72 -10.18
CA LEU A 179 -14.71 31.59 -9.65
C LEU A 179 -14.95 31.96 -8.17
N SER A 180 -16.20 31.95 -7.68
CA SER A 180 -16.54 32.48 -6.34
C SER A 180 -17.08 31.43 -5.37
N SER A 181 -17.05 31.75 -4.07
CA SER A 181 -17.69 30.98 -2.99
C SER A 181 -19.18 30.81 -3.17
N ASP A 182 -19.84 31.75 -3.84
CA ASP A 182 -21.29 31.70 -4.10
C ASP A 182 -21.64 30.56 -5.05
N ASN A 183 -20.80 30.31 -6.07
CA ASN A 183 -20.94 29.14 -6.93
C ASN A 183 -20.74 27.82 -6.16
N TYR A 184 -19.87 27.79 -5.16
CA TYR A 184 -19.75 26.63 -4.27
C TYR A 184 -20.96 26.47 -3.32
N ASN A 185 -21.61 27.56 -2.92
CA ASN A 185 -22.82 27.51 -2.10
C ASN A 185 -24.02 26.98 -2.90
N GLU A 186 -24.17 27.37 -4.17
CA GLU A 186 -25.20 26.82 -5.06
C GLU A 186 -25.03 25.29 -5.25
N ILE A 187 -23.79 24.81 -5.44
CA ILE A 187 -23.48 23.36 -5.51
C ILE A 187 -23.69 22.67 -4.15
N ARG A 188 -23.44 23.37 -3.03
CA ARG A 188 -23.72 22.87 -1.66
C ARG A 188 -25.21 22.71 -1.35
N GLU A 189 -26.09 23.31 -2.14
CA GLU A 189 -27.54 23.14 -1.98
C GLU A 189 -28.10 22.01 -2.86
N ASN A 190 -27.33 21.49 -3.82
CA ASN A 190 -27.75 20.40 -4.69
C ASN A 190 -27.35 19.01 -4.13
N GLU A 191 -28.30 18.35 -3.43
CA GLU A 191 -28.07 17.04 -2.80
C GLU A 191 -27.71 15.92 -3.80
N PHE A 192 -28.24 15.98 -5.03
CA PHE A 192 -27.98 14.96 -6.06
C PHE A 192 -26.54 15.01 -6.55
N GLU A 193 -26.03 16.20 -6.86
CA GLU A 193 -24.65 16.42 -7.31
C GLU A 193 -23.64 16.03 -6.23
N GLN A 194 -23.94 16.40 -4.97
CA GLN A 194 -23.13 15.99 -3.82
C GLN A 194 -23.10 14.48 -3.66
N SER A 195 -24.24 13.79 -3.81
CA SER A 195 -24.28 12.33 -3.69
C SER A 195 -23.41 11.65 -4.75
N LYS A 196 -23.48 12.10 -6.02
CA LYS A 196 -22.71 11.49 -7.12
C LYS A 196 -21.21 11.68 -6.92
N LEU A 197 -20.80 12.90 -6.60
CA LEU A 197 -19.39 13.19 -6.38
C LEU A 197 -18.86 12.53 -5.09
N ARG A 198 -19.66 12.48 -4.03
CA ARG A 198 -19.36 11.71 -2.82
C ARG A 198 -19.08 10.25 -3.18
N THR A 199 -19.93 9.62 -3.97
CA THR A 199 -19.72 8.23 -4.45
C THR A 199 -18.42 8.09 -5.22
N LEU A 200 -18.09 9.07 -6.08
CA LEU A 200 -16.82 9.06 -6.83
C LEU A 200 -15.60 9.18 -5.92
N LEU A 201 -15.64 10.00 -4.86
CA LEU A 201 -14.48 10.34 -4.03
C LEU A 201 -14.31 9.46 -2.78
N GLU A 202 -15.38 9.01 -2.12
CA GLU A 202 -15.32 8.39 -0.78
C GLU A 202 -14.47 7.13 -0.69
N THR A 203 -14.27 6.43 -1.81
CA THR A 203 -13.51 5.17 -1.87
C THR A 203 -12.13 5.34 -2.52
N LYS A 204 -11.75 6.59 -2.84
CA LYS A 204 -10.58 6.88 -3.67
C LYS A 204 -9.48 7.59 -2.91
N THR A 205 -8.26 7.30 -3.34
CA THR A 205 -7.07 8.07 -2.99
C THR A 205 -6.97 9.27 -3.92
N LEU A 206 -6.95 10.48 -3.37
CA LEU A 206 -6.91 11.72 -4.14
C LEU A 206 -5.47 12.20 -4.29
N LEU A 207 -5.00 12.36 -5.52
CA LEU A 207 -3.63 12.73 -5.86
C LEU A 207 -3.59 14.13 -6.46
N PHE A 208 -3.02 15.10 -5.76
CA PHE A 208 -2.93 16.50 -6.19
C PHE A 208 -1.56 16.78 -6.82
N ILE A 209 -1.56 17.17 -8.10
CA ILE A 209 -0.37 17.47 -8.91
C ILE A 209 -0.47 18.92 -9.41
N GLY A 210 0.59 19.72 -9.23
CA GLY A 210 0.62 21.11 -9.72
C GLY A 210 0.02 22.17 -8.78
N TYR A 211 -0.31 21.82 -7.53
CA TYR A 211 -0.86 22.74 -6.53
C TYR A 211 0.25 23.42 -5.70
N GLY A 212 1.05 24.26 -6.38
CA GLY A 212 2.29 24.82 -5.84
C GLY A 212 2.13 25.87 -4.74
N ALA A 213 1.10 26.73 -4.80
CA ALA A 213 0.87 27.78 -3.81
C ALA A 213 0.29 27.25 -2.48
N GLY A 214 -0.25 26.03 -2.46
CA GLY A 214 -0.83 25.46 -1.24
C GLY A 214 -2.07 26.22 -0.80
N MET A 215 -2.24 26.48 0.50
CA MET A 215 -3.45 27.14 1.03
C MET A 215 -3.53 28.64 0.75
N SER A 216 -2.45 29.27 0.28
CA SER A 216 -2.52 30.65 -0.22
C SER A 216 -3.21 30.74 -1.58
N ASP A 217 -3.52 29.60 -2.21
CA ASP A 217 -4.41 29.52 -3.36
C ASP A 217 -5.87 29.37 -2.89
N PRO A 218 -6.71 30.41 -3.06
CA PRO A 218 -8.12 30.36 -2.68
C PRO A 218 -8.90 29.29 -3.44
N SER A 219 -8.53 29.01 -4.69
CA SER A 219 -9.17 28.00 -5.52
C SER A 219 -8.96 26.60 -4.95
N PHE A 220 -7.71 26.27 -4.60
CA PHE A 220 -7.37 25.00 -3.96
C PHE A 220 -7.99 24.83 -2.56
N SER A 221 -7.95 25.88 -1.74
CA SER A 221 -8.52 25.82 -0.39
C SER A 221 -10.04 25.64 -0.39
N ASN A 222 -10.75 26.26 -1.34
CA ASN A 222 -12.19 26.09 -1.53
C ASN A 222 -12.54 24.68 -2.04
N LEU A 223 -11.76 24.16 -3.00
CA LEU A 223 -11.89 22.77 -3.47
C LEU A 223 -11.79 21.78 -2.31
N LEU A 224 -10.76 21.91 -1.46
CA LEU A 224 -10.59 21.04 -0.30
C LEU A 224 -11.75 21.17 0.69
N LYS A 225 -12.15 22.41 1.05
CA LYS A 225 -13.29 22.64 1.94
C LYS A 225 -14.57 21.96 1.42
N TRP A 226 -14.78 22.01 0.11
CA TRP A 226 -15.92 21.37 -0.53
C TRP A 226 -15.82 19.84 -0.48
N ILE A 227 -14.68 19.25 -0.88
CA ILE A 227 -14.43 17.81 -0.78
C ILE A 227 -14.71 17.32 0.65
N PHE A 228 -14.16 18.00 1.66
CA PHE A 228 -14.34 17.63 3.07
C PHE A 228 -15.75 17.90 3.64
N HIS A 229 -16.57 18.70 2.96
CA HIS A 229 -17.98 18.90 3.31
C HIS A 229 -18.82 17.71 2.82
N ILE A 230 -18.53 17.24 1.61
CA ILE A 230 -19.31 16.19 0.93
C ILE A 230 -18.75 14.77 1.17
N THR A 231 -17.73 14.61 2.01
CA THR A 231 -17.15 13.29 2.34
C THR A 231 -16.92 13.18 3.85
N ASP A 232 -16.81 11.96 4.37
CA ASP A 232 -16.34 11.76 5.74
C ASP A 232 -14.83 12.06 5.81
N LYS A 233 -14.46 13.13 6.54
CA LYS A 233 -13.07 13.58 6.71
C LYS A 233 -12.12 12.46 7.15
N LYS A 234 -12.61 11.44 7.87
CA LYS A 234 -11.79 10.34 8.40
C LYS A 234 -11.49 9.24 7.37
N SER A 235 -12.23 9.16 6.26
CA SER A 235 -12.06 8.08 5.28
C SER A 235 -11.15 8.46 4.10
N LEU A 236 -10.97 9.76 3.83
CA LEU A 236 -10.21 10.20 2.66
C LEU A 236 -8.69 10.04 2.82
N SER A 237 -8.06 9.42 1.83
CA SER A 237 -6.60 9.39 1.66
C SER A 237 -6.19 10.45 0.64
N ILE A 238 -5.64 11.57 1.11
CA ILE A 238 -5.25 12.69 0.24
C ILE A 238 -3.73 12.82 0.21
N TYR A 239 -3.16 12.86 -1.01
CA TYR A 239 -1.74 13.08 -1.24
C TYR A 239 -1.52 14.29 -2.13
N LYS A 240 -0.54 15.11 -1.76
CA LYS A 240 -0.12 16.28 -2.55
C LYS A 240 1.35 16.17 -2.88
N PHE A 241 1.69 16.30 -4.16
CA PHE A 241 3.08 16.26 -4.63
C PHE A 241 3.70 17.65 -4.60
N ILE A 242 4.80 17.81 -3.86
CA ILE A 242 5.46 19.10 -3.61
C ILE A 242 6.95 19.06 -3.94
N LYS A 243 7.53 20.23 -4.25
CA LYS A 243 8.99 20.37 -4.41
C LYS A 243 9.69 20.20 -3.06
N SER A 244 10.87 19.61 -3.03
CA SER A 244 11.63 19.32 -1.81
C SER A 244 12.12 20.57 -1.08
N ASN A 245 12.30 21.68 -1.80
CA ASN A 245 12.74 22.97 -1.25
C ASN A 245 11.61 23.80 -0.62
N LYS A 246 10.36 23.34 -0.65
CA LYS A 246 9.27 23.96 0.10
C LYS A 246 9.13 23.31 1.47
N ASN A 247 9.22 24.12 2.53
CA ASN A 247 8.88 23.67 3.88
C ASN A 247 7.42 23.19 3.90
N LYS A 248 7.12 22.12 4.65
CA LYS A 248 5.74 21.66 4.87
C LYS A 248 4.92 22.81 5.45
N MET A 249 4.07 23.44 4.63
CA MET A 249 3.42 24.71 4.98
C MET A 249 2.14 24.56 5.81
N PHE A 250 1.69 23.33 6.09
CA PHE A 250 0.42 23.11 6.78
C PHE A 250 0.41 23.50 8.27
N ASN A 251 1.54 23.94 8.85
CA ASN A 251 1.65 24.23 10.28
C ASN A 251 1.26 25.66 10.71
N GLN A 252 0.72 26.51 9.84
CA GLN A 252 0.48 27.94 10.17
C GLN A 252 -0.97 28.42 10.10
N ILE A 253 -1.96 27.54 9.89
CA ILE A 253 -3.39 27.93 9.93
C ILE A 253 -4.08 27.13 11.04
N SER A 254 -4.38 27.80 12.16
CA SER A 254 -4.89 27.22 13.41
C SER A 254 -6.31 26.64 13.34
N ASP A 255 -7.07 26.94 12.28
CA ASP A 255 -8.52 26.67 12.24
C ASP A 255 -8.93 25.40 11.49
N ILE A 256 -7.98 24.56 11.06
CA ILE A 256 -8.31 23.50 10.10
C ILE A 256 -7.71 22.14 10.48
N SER A 257 -8.37 21.45 11.40
CA SER A 257 -8.05 20.06 11.80
C SER A 257 -8.07 19.04 10.65
N PHE A 258 -8.71 19.35 9.51
CA PHE A 258 -8.73 18.45 8.36
C PHE A 258 -7.42 18.46 7.55
N LEU A 259 -6.56 19.47 7.72
CA LEU A 259 -5.28 19.54 7.02
C LEU A 259 -4.30 18.46 7.47
N GLU A 260 -4.47 17.93 8.68
CA GLU A 260 -3.73 16.78 9.20
C GLU A 260 -3.93 15.53 8.32
N ASN A 261 -5.01 15.46 7.54
CA ASN A 261 -5.32 14.32 6.67
C ASN A 261 -4.65 14.41 5.29
N ILE A 262 -3.98 15.52 4.97
CA ILE A 262 -3.28 15.70 3.69
C ILE A 262 -1.81 15.32 3.86
N LYS A 263 -1.38 14.30 3.14
CA LYS A 263 0.02 13.84 3.15
C LYS A 263 0.81 14.48 2.00
N GLU A 264 1.80 15.29 2.33
CA GLU A 264 2.72 15.85 1.35
C GLU A 264 3.85 14.88 1.02
N ILE A 265 4.02 14.56 -0.26
CA ILE A 265 5.13 13.75 -0.78
C ILE A 265 6.03 14.64 -1.62
N GLN A 266 7.32 14.64 -1.29
CA GLN A 266 8.33 15.39 -2.02
C GLN A 266 8.78 14.61 -3.27
N PHE A 267 8.77 15.25 -4.44
CA PHE A 267 9.19 14.62 -5.70
C PHE A 267 10.59 15.01 -6.17
N GLY A 268 11.18 16.07 -5.63
CA GLY A 268 12.45 16.65 -6.08
C GLY A 268 12.40 18.18 -6.13
N ASN A 269 13.40 18.80 -6.74
CA ASN A 269 13.53 20.27 -6.76
C ASN A 269 12.95 20.91 -8.03
N THR A 270 12.89 20.15 -9.11
CA THR A 270 12.55 20.61 -10.46
C THR A 270 11.29 19.93 -10.99
N PHE A 271 10.70 20.47 -12.06
CA PHE A 271 9.56 19.80 -12.71
C PHE A 271 10.01 18.57 -13.52
N GLU A 272 11.26 18.50 -13.93
CA GLU A 272 11.89 17.29 -14.48
C GLU A 272 11.90 16.16 -13.44
N ASP A 273 12.17 16.49 -12.17
CA ASP A 273 12.07 15.52 -11.08
C ASP A 273 10.61 15.05 -10.90
N LEU A 274 9.63 15.95 -11.04
CA LEU A 274 8.21 15.58 -11.03
C LEU A 274 7.88 14.60 -12.17
N LEU A 275 8.33 14.88 -13.38
CA LEU A 275 8.14 13.99 -14.53
C LEU A 275 8.69 12.59 -14.25
N GLN A 276 9.91 12.50 -13.73
CA GLN A 276 10.53 11.20 -13.40
C GLN A 276 9.80 10.51 -12.24
N PHE A 277 9.35 11.28 -11.24
CA PHE A 277 8.56 10.79 -10.13
C PHE A 277 7.23 10.17 -10.60
N ILE A 278 6.48 10.87 -11.45
CA ILE A 278 5.22 10.37 -12.03
C ILE A 278 5.45 9.10 -12.84
N LYS A 279 6.49 9.04 -13.68
CA LYS A 279 6.85 7.82 -14.43
C LYS A 279 7.11 6.62 -13.49
N ASN A 280 7.70 6.86 -12.33
CA ASN A 280 7.99 5.80 -11.35
C ASN A 280 6.73 5.29 -10.62
N LEU A 281 5.63 6.06 -10.58
CA LEU A 281 4.37 5.63 -9.96
C LEU A 281 3.68 4.51 -10.75
N LYS A 282 3.99 4.35 -12.04
CA LYS A 282 3.40 3.34 -12.95
C LYS A 282 3.78 1.90 -12.63
N SER A 283 4.71 1.65 -11.70
CA SER A 283 5.30 0.33 -11.41
C SER A 283 4.36 -0.86 -11.69
N PHE A 284 3.20 -0.95 -11.05
CA PHE A 284 2.28 -2.08 -11.23
C PHE A 284 1.29 -1.98 -12.39
N THR A 285 1.07 -0.80 -12.96
CA THR A 285 0.05 -0.55 -14.01
C THR A 285 0.16 -1.53 -15.20
N PRO A 286 1.35 -1.83 -15.76
CA PRO A 286 1.48 -2.76 -16.89
C PRO A 286 0.99 -4.19 -16.58
N LEU A 287 1.06 -4.62 -15.32
CA LEU A 287 0.63 -5.96 -14.90
C LEU A 287 -0.89 -6.08 -14.74
N ILE A 288 -1.56 -5.02 -14.29
CA ILE A 288 -2.95 -5.08 -13.80
C ILE A 288 -3.94 -4.44 -14.78
N HIS A 289 -3.57 -3.37 -15.49
CA HIS A 289 -4.55 -2.65 -16.33
C HIS A 289 -5.10 -3.45 -17.51
N LYS A 290 -4.41 -4.50 -17.97
CA LYS A 290 -4.94 -5.40 -19.01
C LYS A 290 -6.05 -6.34 -18.51
N SER A 291 -6.18 -6.55 -17.19
CA SER A 291 -7.20 -7.45 -16.60
C SER A 291 -8.41 -6.73 -16.00
N LEU A 292 -8.33 -5.40 -15.83
CA LEU A 292 -9.33 -4.59 -15.10
C LEU A 292 -10.58 -4.20 -15.92
N SER A 293 -10.63 -4.46 -17.22
CA SER A 293 -11.70 -3.95 -18.11
C SER A 293 -13.01 -4.75 -18.10
N LEU A 294 -13.12 -5.87 -17.37
CA LEU A 294 -14.36 -6.65 -17.31
C LEU A 294 -14.54 -7.30 -15.93
N THR A 295 -15.27 -6.64 -15.03
CA THR A 295 -15.67 -7.19 -13.72
C THR A 295 -16.24 -8.60 -13.80
N ASN A 296 -17.03 -8.88 -14.84
CA ASN A 296 -17.58 -10.22 -15.11
C ASN A 296 -16.52 -11.27 -15.45
N LYS A 297 -15.47 -10.90 -16.20
CA LYS A 297 -14.38 -11.83 -16.55
C LYS A 297 -13.54 -12.18 -15.31
N LYS A 298 -13.23 -11.17 -14.49
CA LYS A 298 -12.53 -11.34 -13.22
C LYS A 298 -13.30 -12.26 -12.28
N GLU A 299 -14.61 -12.05 -12.13
CA GLU A 299 -15.44 -12.90 -11.27
C GLU A 299 -15.51 -14.34 -11.78
N ASN A 300 -15.61 -14.55 -13.11
CA ASN A 300 -15.56 -15.90 -13.69
C ASN A 300 -14.25 -16.64 -13.37
N ILE A 301 -13.10 -15.97 -13.50
CA ILE A 301 -11.79 -16.57 -13.16
C ILE A 301 -11.67 -16.85 -11.67
N ARG A 302 -12.12 -15.92 -10.82
CA ARG A 302 -12.20 -16.11 -9.38
C ARG A 302 -13.03 -17.34 -9.03
N GLU A 303 -14.26 -17.44 -9.54
CA GLU A 303 -15.14 -18.59 -9.28
C GLU A 303 -14.53 -19.91 -9.78
N LYS A 304 -13.95 -19.90 -10.98
CA LYS A 304 -13.28 -21.06 -11.56
C LYS A 304 -12.11 -21.52 -10.68
N TYR A 305 -11.29 -20.61 -10.20
CA TYR A 305 -10.20 -20.89 -9.26
C TYR A 305 -10.68 -21.47 -7.93
N LEU A 306 -11.70 -20.88 -7.32
CA LEU A 306 -12.24 -21.37 -6.05
C LEU A 306 -12.86 -22.77 -6.20
N ASN A 307 -13.54 -23.05 -7.32
CA ASN A 307 -14.07 -24.38 -7.62
C ASN A 307 -12.94 -25.38 -7.91
N TYR A 308 -11.86 -24.97 -8.59
CA TYR A 308 -10.65 -25.78 -8.74
C TYR A 308 -10.10 -26.24 -7.38
N LEU A 309 -9.94 -25.32 -6.42
CA LEU A 309 -9.44 -25.67 -5.09
C LEU A 309 -10.32 -26.69 -4.38
N ILE A 310 -11.64 -26.54 -4.49
CA ILE A 310 -12.61 -27.47 -3.90
C ILE A 310 -12.50 -28.86 -4.53
N ASN A 311 -12.34 -28.92 -5.85
CA ASN A 311 -12.29 -30.19 -6.59
C ASN A 311 -10.96 -30.91 -6.39
N GLU A 312 -9.85 -30.20 -6.53
CA GLU A 312 -8.49 -30.72 -6.43
C GLU A 312 -8.18 -31.24 -5.02
N TYR A 313 -8.56 -30.47 -3.99
CA TYR A 313 -8.25 -30.82 -2.61
C TYR A 313 -9.40 -31.52 -1.86
N GLY A 314 -10.57 -31.62 -2.48
CA GLY A 314 -11.79 -32.19 -1.89
C GLY A 314 -11.72 -33.67 -1.52
N HIS A 315 -10.67 -34.37 -1.95
CA HIS A 315 -10.50 -35.80 -1.76
C HIS A 315 -9.14 -36.13 -1.15
N VAL A 316 -9.10 -37.20 -0.36
CA VAL A 316 -7.86 -37.82 0.12
C VAL A 316 -7.71 -39.16 -0.58
N SER A 317 -6.61 -39.33 -1.31
CA SER A 317 -6.22 -40.63 -1.86
C SER A 317 -5.52 -41.43 -0.78
N ILE A 318 -6.07 -42.59 -0.43
CA ILE A 318 -5.40 -43.56 0.44
C ILE A 318 -4.67 -44.53 -0.46
N PHE A 319 -3.34 -44.51 -0.40
CA PHE A 319 -2.48 -45.50 -1.05
C PHE A 319 -2.28 -46.68 -0.10
N GLY A 320 -2.84 -47.84 -0.46
CA GLY A 320 -2.74 -49.10 0.28
C GLY A 320 -2.01 -50.19 -0.52
N PHE A 321 -1.68 -51.31 0.15
CA PHE A 321 -0.84 -52.45 -0.29
C PHE A 321 -1.30 -53.25 -1.54
N SER A 322 -2.18 -52.70 -2.35
CA SER A 322 -2.64 -53.22 -3.64
C SER A 322 -2.96 -52.00 -4.49
N ASN A 323 -2.76 -52.05 -5.82
CA ASN A 323 -2.88 -50.94 -6.78
C ASN A 323 -4.27 -50.24 -6.88
N ILE A 324 -5.10 -50.31 -5.84
CA ILE A 324 -6.42 -49.70 -5.73
C ILE A 324 -6.24 -48.33 -5.06
N ASN A 325 -6.44 -47.27 -5.84
CA ASN A 325 -6.56 -45.91 -5.31
C ASN A 325 -7.99 -45.68 -4.83
N ILE A 326 -8.18 -45.55 -3.52
CA ILE A 326 -9.46 -45.14 -2.93
C ILE A 326 -9.41 -43.63 -2.70
N ASN A 327 -10.30 -42.90 -3.36
CA ASN A 327 -10.51 -41.46 -3.15
C ASN A 327 -11.69 -41.27 -2.21
N LEU A 328 -11.42 -40.82 -0.98
CA LEU A 328 -12.47 -40.51 -0.01
C LEU A 328 -12.71 -38.99 0.05
N PRO A 329 -13.97 -38.53 0.15
CA PRO A 329 -14.27 -37.12 0.36
C PRO A 329 -13.63 -36.63 1.66
N LEU A 330 -12.82 -35.57 1.60
CA LEU A 330 -12.09 -35.04 2.76
C LEU A 330 -13.03 -34.74 3.94
N GLN A 331 -14.24 -34.25 3.66
CA GLN A 331 -15.23 -33.94 4.70
C GLN A 331 -15.69 -35.16 5.48
N SER A 332 -15.64 -36.35 4.88
CA SER A 332 -16.03 -37.61 5.53
C SER A 332 -14.91 -38.21 6.39
N VAL A 333 -13.66 -37.79 6.18
CA VAL A 333 -12.47 -38.36 6.83
C VAL A 333 -11.80 -37.36 7.78
N TYR A 334 -12.11 -36.06 7.67
CA TYR A 334 -11.55 -35.06 8.55
C TYR A 334 -12.01 -35.26 9.99
N VAL A 335 -11.03 -35.48 10.87
CA VAL A 335 -11.21 -35.50 12.33
C VAL A 335 -10.57 -34.24 12.87
N GLU A 336 -11.31 -33.51 13.71
CA GLU A 336 -10.82 -32.29 14.34
C GLU A 336 -9.54 -32.58 15.15
N LEU A 337 -8.48 -31.82 14.84
CA LEU A 337 -7.19 -31.99 15.52
C LEU A 337 -7.30 -31.51 16.97
N LYS A 338 -6.88 -32.36 17.90
CA LYS A 338 -6.84 -32.03 19.32
C LYS A 338 -5.50 -31.42 19.68
N PHE A 339 -5.56 -30.36 20.49
CA PHE A 339 -4.35 -29.77 21.06
C PHE A 339 -3.70 -30.74 22.03
N ASP A 340 -2.42 -31.06 21.79
CA ASP A 340 -1.59 -31.86 22.69
C ASP A 340 -0.59 -30.95 23.41
N PRO A 341 -0.84 -30.56 24.68
CA PRO A 341 0.07 -29.75 25.47
C PRO A 341 1.41 -30.44 25.76
N THR A 342 1.49 -31.76 25.55
CA THR A 342 2.69 -32.56 25.78
C THR A 342 3.58 -32.69 24.55
N HIS A 343 3.19 -32.10 23.42
CA HIS A 343 3.94 -32.18 22.17
C HIS A 343 5.39 -31.69 22.36
N PRO A 344 6.41 -32.45 21.90
CA PRO A 344 7.83 -32.12 22.11
C PRO A 344 8.22 -30.71 21.65
N SER A 345 7.59 -30.21 20.59
CA SER A 345 7.84 -28.86 20.09
C SER A 345 7.39 -27.75 21.05
N ILE A 346 6.36 -27.96 21.88
CA ILE A 346 5.95 -26.99 22.90
C ILE A 346 7.04 -26.88 23.97
N LYS A 347 7.57 -28.03 24.39
CA LYS A 347 8.71 -28.09 25.31
C LYS A 347 9.96 -27.46 24.69
N ALA A 348 10.23 -27.71 23.41
CA ALA A 348 11.36 -27.13 22.69
C ALA A 348 11.23 -25.60 22.53
N MET A 349 10.07 -25.09 22.15
CA MET A 349 9.80 -23.63 22.06
C MET A 349 9.96 -22.95 23.41
N LYS A 350 9.35 -23.51 24.47
CA LYS A 350 9.56 -22.99 25.83
C LYS A 350 11.02 -23.06 26.27
N MET A 351 11.74 -24.12 25.91
CA MET A 351 13.18 -24.21 26.18
C MET A 351 13.98 -23.12 25.45
N LEU A 352 13.63 -22.77 24.21
CA LEU A 352 14.24 -21.65 23.49
C LEU A 352 13.96 -20.32 24.21
N GLU A 353 12.72 -20.05 24.61
CA GLU A 353 12.35 -18.84 25.36
C GLU A 353 13.07 -18.75 26.72
N ILE A 354 13.09 -19.86 27.47
CA ILE A 354 13.81 -20.00 28.74
C ILE A 354 15.30 -19.70 28.53
N ASN A 355 15.89 -20.22 27.45
CA ASN A 355 17.31 -20.04 27.18
C ASN A 355 17.65 -18.61 26.73
N GLU A 356 16.79 -17.96 25.96
CA GLU A 356 16.95 -16.54 25.62
C GLU A 356 16.77 -15.64 26.84
N GLU A 357 15.79 -15.91 27.72
CA GLU A 357 15.64 -15.18 28.98
C GLU A 357 16.87 -15.38 29.88
N PHE A 358 17.35 -16.62 29.99
CA PHE A 358 18.55 -16.98 30.74
C PHE A 358 19.76 -16.24 30.22
N LYS A 359 19.99 -16.25 28.91
CA LYS A 359 21.08 -15.52 28.24
C LYS A 359 21.00 -14.03 28.49
N ARG A 360 19.83 -13.40 28.29
CA ARG A 360 19.64 -11.96 28.54
C ARG A 360 19.96 -11.58 29.98
N LYS A 361 19.54 -12.39 30.96
CA LYS A 361 19.83 -12.14 32.38
C LYS A 361 21.30 -12.38 32.72
N LEU A 362 21.90 -13.42 32.17
CA LEU A 362 23.33 -13.76 32.35
C LEU A 362 24.23 -12.62 31.83
N LEU A 363 23.87 -12.03 30.69
CA LEU A 363 24.58 -10.91 30.06
C LEU A 363 24.22 -9.53 30.63
N SER A 364 23.26 -9.46 31.55
CA SER A 364 22.78 -8.18 32.06
C SER A 364 23.88 -7.45 32.86
N PRO A 365 23.97 -6.10 32.75
CA PRO A 365 24.82 -5.29 33.61
C PRO A 365 24.50 -5.58 35.08
N GLY A 366 25.48 -6.06 35.84
CA GLY A 366 25.32 -6.36 37.27
C GLY A 366 25.07 -7.83 37.62
N PHE A 367 24.84 -8.74 36.66
CA PHE A 367 24.80 -10.17 36.99
C PHE A 367 26.16 -10.67 37.46
N PHE A 368 27.20 -10.53 36.62
CA PHE A 368 28.59 -10.70 37.05
C PHE A 368 29.17 -9.38 37.54
N ASN A 369 29.86 -9.40 38.69
CA ASN A 369 30.61 -8.24 39.17
C ASN A 369 31.87 -8.01 38.30
N GLU A 370 32.54 -6.86 38.44
CA GLU A 370 33.70 -6.53 37.61
C GLU A 370 34.86 -7.53 37.72
N ASN A 371 35.08 -8.10 38.90
CA ASN A 371 36.14 -9.08 39.12
C ASN A 371 35.82 -10.42 38.44
N GLU A 372 34.59 -10.92 38.62
CA GLU A 372 34.06 -12.12 37.96
C GLU A 372 34.15 -11.99 36.43
N ARG A 373 33.80 -10.82 35.87
CA ARG A 373 33.91 -10.55 34.43
C ARG A 373 35.36 -10.57 33.95
N LYS A 374 36.29 -9.96 34.69
CA LYS A 374 37.72 -9.96 34.34
C LYS A 374 38.30 -11.38 34.38
N GLN A 375 37.97 -12.16 35.40
CA GLN A 375 38.40 -13.56 35.53
C GLN A 375 37.84 -14.44 34.41
N LEU A 376 36.54 -14.31 34.09
CA LEU A 376 35.92 -15.05 32.98
C LEU A 376 36.54 -14.69 31.63
N ASN A 377 36.73 -13.40 31.34
CA ASN A 377 37.38 -12.97 30.10
C ASN A 377 38.81 -13.49 29.98
N ARG A 378 39.56 -13.52 31.09
CA ARG A 378 40.91 -14.11 31.12
C ARG A 378 40.87 -15.62 30.86
N ALA A 379 39.91 -16.34 31.43
CA ALA A 379 39.76 -17.78 31.23
C ALA A 379 39.39 -18.13 29.78
N ILE A 380 38.60 -17.27 29.13
CA ILE A 380 38.25 -17.40 27.71
C ILE A 380 39.49 -17.27 26.83
N LEU A 381 40.35 -16.27 27.11
CA LEU A 381 41.60 -16.07 26.38
C LEU A 381 42.58 -17.24 26.58
N GLU A 382 42.71 -17.76 27.80
CA GLU A 382 43.63 -18.88 28.11
C GLU A 382 43.16 -20.24 27.58
N THR A 383 41.87 -20.39 27.24
CA THR A 383 41.32 -21.65 26.70
C THR A 383 41.32 -21.72 25.16
N ASN A 384 41.93 -20.74 24.47
CA ASN A 384 41.88 -20.60 23.00
C ASN A 384 40.45 -20.68 22.44
N ALA A 385 39.46 -20.26 23.22
CA ALA A 385 38.08 -20.27 22.80
C ALA A 385 37.81 -19.04 21.91
N SER A 386 36.98 -19.24 20.87
CA SER A 386 36.49 -18.16 20.00
C SER A 386 35.93 -17.00 20.83
N ASN A 387 36.02 -15.76 20.32
CA ASN A 387 35.53 -14.48 20.88
C ASN A 387 34.50 -14.63 22.03
N PRO A 388 34.66 -13.96 23.20
CA PRO A 388 33.71 -14.01 24.32
C PRO A 388 32.23 -13.97 23.93
N ASP A 389 31.85 -13.15 22.95
CA ASP A 389 30.48 -13.03 22.46
C ASP A 389 29.93 -14.32 21.81
N ILE A 390 30.79 -15.21 21.34
CA ILE A 390 30.46 -16.52 20.74
C ILE A 390 30.12 -17.54 21.84
N ILE A 391 30.88 -17.55 22.93
CA ILE A 391 30.65 -18.45 24.07
C ILE A 391 29.29 -18.17 24.72
N TYR A 392 28.90 -16.89 24.77
CA TYR A 392 27.59 -16.48 25.25
C TYR A 392 26.46 -16.63 24.22
N LYS A 393 26.77 -16.94 22.95
CA LYS A 393 25.78 -17.21 21.90
C LYS A 393 25.37 -18.68 21.82
N ASP A 394 26.23 -19.60 22.21
CA ASP A 394 25.98 -21.05 22.04
C ASP A 394 25.06 -21.67 23.10
N PHE A 395 24.27 -22.66 22.69
CA PHE A 395 23.30 -23.39 23.54
C PHE A 395 23.95 -24.27 24.64
N MET A 396 25.28 -24.20 24.79
CA MET A 396 26.13 -25.06 25.63
C MET A 396 26.80 -24.28 26.76
N ILE A 397 26.20 -23.17 27.22
CA ILE A 397 26.74 -22.28 28.27
C ILE A 397 27.20 -23.06 29.52
N ASP A 398 26.45 -24.08 29.95
CA ASP A 398 26.81 -24.89 31.12
C ASP A 398 28.10 -25.70 30.90
N GLN A 399 28.32 -26.22 29.70
CA GLN A 399 29.53 -26.96 29.37
C GLN A 399 30.73 -26.02 29.29
N TRP A 400 30.55 -24.86 28.64
CA TRP A 400 31.57 -23.82 28.57
C TRP A 400 31.95 -23.25 29.92
N LEU A 401 30.97 -22.93 30.78
CA LEU A 401 31.22 -22.48 32.15
C LEU A 401 31.99 -23.52 32.95
N ASN A 402 31.68 -24.81 32.79
CA ASN A 402 32.43 -25.86 33.47
C ASN A 402 33.88 -25.94 32.99
N VAL A 403 34.14 -25.75 31.69
CA VAL A 403 35.51 -25.70 31.14
C VAL A 403 36.26 -24.49 31.69
N LEU A 404 35.67 -23.29 31.65
CA LEU A 404 36.30 -22.04 32.11
C LEU A 404 36.60 -22.07 33.61
N LEU A 405 35.63 -22.50 34.42
CA LEU A 405 35.73 -22.51 35.88
C LEU A 405 36.62 -23.64 36.42
N ASN A 406 37.02 -24.59 35.57
CA ASN A 406 38.01 -25.62 35.93
C ASN A 406 39.46 -25.14 35.75
N ASN A 407 39.69 -23.93 35.21
CA ASN A 407 41.03 -23.35 35.11
C ASN A 407 41.52 -22.91 36.51
N LYS A 408 42.29 -23.80 37.15
CA LYS A 408 42.85 -23.60 38.50
C LYS A 408 43.86 -22.46 38.60
N ASN A 409 44.35 -21.94 37.48
CA ASN A 409 45.25 -20.78 37.46
C ASN A 409 44.51 -19.44 37.61
N ILE A 410 43.18 -19.45 37.41
CA ILE A 410 42.35 -18.24 37.44
C ILE A 410 41.34 -18.28 38.57
N PHE A 411 40.70 -19.43 38.80
CA PHE A 411 39.67 -19.60 39.80
C PHE A 411 40.12 -20.51 40.93
N THR A 412 39.92 -20.07 42.17
CA THR A 412 39.91 -20.99 43.31
C THR A 412 38.65 -21.87 43.26
N ILE A 413 38.69 -23.01 43.94
CA ILE A 413 37.54 -23.93 44.04
C ILE A 413 36.30 -23.20 44.58
N ASN A 414 36.49 -22.30 45.54
CA ASN A 414 35.40 -21.55 46.15
C ASN A 414 34.79 -20.51 45.20
N GLU A 415 35.62 -19.78 44.44
CA GLU A 415 35.15 -18.82 43.44
C GLU A 415 34.42 -19.54 42.29
N ALA A 416 34.99 -20.63 41.79
CA ALA A 416 34.36 -21.46 40.75
C ALA A 416 32.99 -21.98 41.20
N ASN A 417 32.89 -22.48 42.44
CA ASN A 417 31.63 -22.97 42.99
C ASN A 417 30.63 -21.84 43.24
N ALA A 418 31.06 -20.66 43.68
CA ALA A 418 30.18 -19.50 43.87
C ALA A 418 29.55 -19.04 42.55
N ILE A 419 30.35 -18.96 41.49
CA ILE A 419 29.86 -18.62 40.14
C ILE A 419 28.89 -19.69 39.62
N LYS A 420 29.24 -20.99 39.76
CA LYS A 420 28.33 -22.09 39.36
C LYS A 420 27.00 -22.03 40.11
N ASN A 421 27.02 -21.81 41.42
CA ASN A 421 25.80 -21.71 42.22
C ASN A 421 24.93 -20.53 41.81
N LYS A 422 25.54 -19.37 41.55
CA LYS A 422 24.84 -18.16 41.09
C LYS A 422 24.17 -18.37 39.73
N VAL A 423 24.85 -19.02 38.79
CA VAL A 423 24.29 -19.38 37.47
C VAL A 423 23.17 -20.43 37.60
N ASN A 424 23.35 -21.44 38.46
CA ASN A 424 22.34 -22.48 38.70
C ASN A 424 21.07 -21.91 39.35
N GLN A 425 21.21 -20.99 40.31
CA GLN A 425 20.07 -20.30 40.93
C GLN A 425 19.30 -19.46 39.91
N LEU A 426 20.00 -18.75 39.02
CA LEU A 426 19.38 -18.04 37.92
C LEU A 426 18.56 -19.00 37.03
N LYS A 427 19.16 -20.13 36.64
CA LYS A 427 18.52 -21.13 35.79
C LYS A 427 17.26 -21.73 36.45
N GLN A 428 17.35 -22.10 37.73
CA GLN A 428 16.20 -22.60 38.49
C GLN A 428 15.08 -21.57 38.62
N SER A 429 15.41 -20.31 38.94
CA SER A 429 14.41 -19.24 39.05
C SER A 429 13.63 -19.01 37.74
N ILE A 430 14.30 -19.16 36.59
CA ILE A 430 13.66 -19.02 35.27
C ILE A 430 12.82 -20.24 34.93
N LEU A 431 13.30 -21.46 35.24
CA LEU A 431 12.55 -22.70 35.04
C LEU A 431 11.25 -22.72 35.87
N GLU A 432 11.32 -22.33 37.14
CA GLU A 432 10.16 -22.28 38.05
C GLU A 432 9.10 -21.28 37.58
N LYS A 433 9.54 -20.12 37.07
CA LYS A 433 8.67 -19.09 36.50
C LYS A 433 8.00 -19.54 35.20
N ASN A 434 8.64 -20.42 34.42
CA ASN A 434 8.21 -20.83 33.09
C ASN A 434 7.53 -22.22 33.03
N ASN A 435 6.98 -22.71 34.14
CA ASN A 435 6.26 -23.98 34.19
C ASN A 435 5.20 -24.13 33.06
N LEU A 436 5.02 -25.36 32.58
CA LEU A 436 4.27 -25.77 31.37
C LEU A 436 2.76 -25.43 31.33
N LYS A 437 2.24 -24.57 32.20
CA LYS A 437 0.80 -24.34 32.42
C LYS A 437 0.11 -23.32 31.50
N GLU A 438 0.79 -22.72 30.51
CA GLU A 438 0.22 -21.58 29.76
C GLU A 438 0.12 -21.80 28.24
N ALA A 439 -0.22 -23.01 27.81
CA ALA A 439 -0.70 -23.16 26.43
C ALA A 439 -2.18 -22.79 26.36
N LYS A 440 -2.50 -21.72 25.63
CA LYS A 440 -3.88 -21.30 25.38
C LYS A 440 -4.43 -22.09 24.20
N GLN A 441 -5.56 -22.76 24.42
CA GLN A 441 -6.30 -23.39 23.34
C GLN A 441 -7.08 -22.32 22.58
N TYR A 442 -6.98 -22.36 21.25
CA TYR A 442 -7.75 -21.52 20.34
C TYR A 442 -8.59 -22.39 19.43
N GLN A 443 -9.82 -21.95 19.15
CA GLN A 443 -10.51 -22.43 17.96
C GLN A 443 -9.83 -21.86 16.73
N ILE A 444 -9.80 -22.61 15.62
CA ILE A 444 -9.12 -22.20 14.39
C ILE A 444 -9.63 -20.82 13.90
N GLN A 445 -10.93 -20.56 14.04
CA GLN A 445 -11.54 -19.27 13.73
C GLN A 445 -10.89 -18.11 14.50
N GLN A 446 -10.63 -18.32 15.78
CA GLN A 446 -10.01 -17.31 16.64
C GLN A 446 -8.56 -17.06 16.24
N VAL A 447 -7.84 -18.09 15.79
CA VAL A 447 -6.47 -17.96 15.30
C VAL A 447 -6.42 -17.00 14.11
N TYR A 448 -7.36 -17.12 13.17
CA TYR A 448 -7.45 -16.24 12.01
C TYR A 448 -7.68 -14.76 12.36
N TYR A 449 -8.49 -14.47 13.38
CA TYR A 449 -8.72 -13.09 13.81
C TYR A 449 -7.58 -12.52 14.64
N LYS A 450 -6.86 -13.38 15.36
CA LYS A 450 -5.88 -12.95 16.36
C LYS A 450 -4.47 -12.83 15.82
N PHE A 451 -4.09 -13.68 14.88
CA PHE A 451 -2.71 -13.79 14.42
C PHE A 451 -2.62 -13.52 12.92
N LYS A 452 -1.71 -12.63 12.53
CA LYS A 452 -1.39 -12.36 11.13
C LYS A 452 -0.72 -13.56 10.47
N HIS A 453 0.13 -14.27 11.22
CA HIS A 453 0.88 -15.45 10.78
C HIS A 453 0.89 -16.49 11.91
N PHE A 454 0.84 -17.79 11.55
CA PHE A 454 1.00 -18.89 12.51
C PHE A 454 1.54 -20.14 11.81
N ILE A 455 2.15 -21.03 12.59
CA ILE A 455 2.79 -22.26 12.11
C ILE A 455 2.05 -23.47 12.69
N ILE A 456 1.73 -24.43 11.84
CA ILE A 456 1.10 -25.69 12.25
C ILE A 456 2.21 -26.71 12.53
N LEU A 457 2.33 -27.14 13.78
CA LEU A 457 3.28 -28.17 14.22
C LEU A 457 2.54 -29.46 14.57
N GLY A 458 3.15 -30.59 14.27
CA GLY A 458 2.61 -31.90 14.58
C GLY A 458 3.53 -33.03 14.15
N HIS A 459 3.42 -34.18 14.79
CA HIS A 459 4.15 -35.40 14.44
C HIS A 459 3.96 -35.77 12.96
N PRO A 460 4.91 -36.52 12.34
CA PRO A 460 4.66 -37.15 11.04
C PRO A 460 3.36 -37.95 11.06
N GLY A 461 2.55 -37.81 10.02
CA GLY A 461 1.23 -38.46 9.94
C GLY A 461 0.13 -37.85 10.82
N SER A 462 0.38 -36.77 11.58
CA SER A 462 -0.63 -36.13 12.44
C SER A 462 -1.76 -35.40 11.69
N GLY A 463 -1.81 -35.49 10.35
CA GLY A 463 -2.84 -34.83 9.54
C GLY A 463 -2.56 -33.35 9.20
N LYS A 464 -1.30 -32.87 9.26
CA LYS A 464 -0.95 -31.48 8.91
C LYS A 464 -1.42 -31.09 7.49
N THR A 465 -1.07 -31.88 6.48
CA THR A 465 -1.51 -31.68 5.10
C THR A 465 -3.03 -31.76 4.95
N THR A 466 -3.67 -32.69 5.66
CA THR A 466 -5.14 -32.83 5.71
C THR A 466 -5.79 -31.55 6.25
N LEU A 467 -5.23 -30.97 7.32
CA LEU A 467 -5.69 -29.68 7.86
C LEU A 467 -5.50 -28.56 6.85
N SER A 468 -4.33 -28.42 6.23
CA SER A 468 -4.07 -27.38 5.22
C SER A 468 -5.09 -27.44 4.07
N LYS A 469 -5.34 -28.63 3.52
CA LYS A 469 -6.35 -28.84 2.47
C LYS A 469 -7.77 -28.50 2.96
N TRP A 470 -8.12 -28.94 4.17
CA TRP A 470 -9.42 -28.65 4.77
C TRP A 470 -9.64 -27.14 4.96
N LEU A 471 -8.63 -26.39 5.38
CA LEU A 471 -8.69 -24.92 5.51
C LEU A 471 -8.95 -24.26 4.15
N ILE A 472 -8.17 -24.62 3.12
CA ILE A 472 -8.31 -24.09 1.75
C ILE A 472 -9.73 -24.31 1.20
N ILE A 473 -10.29 -25.50 1.38
CA ILE A 473 -11.63 -25.83 0.85
C ILE A 473 -12.72 -25.05 1.56
N ASN A 474 -12.66 -24.96 2.90
CA ASN A 474 -13.68 -24.21 3.65
C ASN A 474 -13.60 -22.72 3.34
N MET A 475 -12.40 -22.19 3.09
CA MET A 475 -12.20 -20.82 2.63
C MET A 475 -12.72 -20.59 1.22
N ALA A 476 -12.41 -21.49 0.29
CA ALA A 476 -12.93 -21.39 -1.06
C ALA A 476 -14.46 -21.44 -1.08
N LYS A 477 -15.07 -22.30 -0.26
CA LYS A 477 -16.53 -22.33 -0.05
C LYS A 477 -17.05 -21.02 0.53
N GLN A 478 -16.40 -20.45 1.54
CA GLN A 478 -16.78 -19.16 2.12
C GLN A 478 -16.74 -18.03 1.09
N CYS A 479 -15.69 -17.96 0.26
CA CYS A 479 -15.56 -16.98 -0.82
C CYS A 479 -16.67 -17.13 -1.88
N LEU A 480 -17.13 -18.35 -2.14
CA LEU A 480 -18.26 -18.64 -3.03
C LEU A 480 -19.64 -18.47 -2.35
N GLY A 481 -19.69 -18.03 -1.10
CA GLY A 481 -20.95 -17.95 -0.33
C GLY A 481 -21.59 -19.32 -0.05
N LYS A 482 -20.84 -20.42 -0.19
CA LYS A 482 -21.27 -21.79 0.08
C LYS A 482 -21.10 -22.11 1.57
N LYS A 483 -22.00 -22.95 2.10
CA LYS A 483 -21.89 -23.47 3.47
C LYS A 483 -20.54 -24.14 3.70
N ASN A 484 -19.88 -23.79 4.80
CA ASN A 484 -18.60 -24.35 5.21
C ASN A 484 -18.60 -24.61 6.72
N MET A 485 -17.56 -25.29 7.21
CA MET A 485 -17.41 -25.69 8.61
C MET A 485 -16.52 -24.74 9.41
N LEU A 486 -15.90 -23.76 8.74
CA LEU A 486 -14.90 -22.91 9.36
C LEU A 486 -15.51 -21.57 9.82
N PHE A 487 -16.37 -20.95 9.02
CA PHE A 487 -16.90 -19.62 9.28
C PHE A 487 -18.42 -19.59 9.25
N ASP A 488 -19.00 -18.82 10.17
CA ASP A 488 -20.41 -18.48 10.14
C ASP A 488 -20.68 -17.41 9.05
N ASN A 489 -21.95 -17.27 8.66
CA ASN A 489 -22.37 -16.33 7.61
C ASN A 489 -21.98 -14.85 7.88
N ASN A 490 -21.70 -14.50 9.14
CA ASN A 490 -21.34 -13.14 9.57
C ASN A 490 -19.81 -12.89 9.64
N CYS A 491 -18.98 -13.80 9.11
CA CYS A 491 -17.52 -13.68 9.17
C CYS A 491 -16.97 -12.60 8.23
N SER A 492 -16.16 -11.67 8.76
CA SER A 492 -15.51 -10.58 7.99
C SER A 492 -14.37 -11.06 7.07
N ILE A 493 -13.98 -12.34 7.14
CA ILE A 493 -12.91 -12.94 6.31
C ILE A 493 -13.46 -13.41 4.94
N LYS A 494 -14.73 -13.12 4.62
CA LYS A 494 -15.44 -13.60 3.42
C LYS A 494 -14.70 -13.40 2.10
N ASN A 495 -13.82 -12.39 2.02
CA ASN A 495 -13.19 -11.97 0.78
C ASN A 495 -11.72 -12.38 0.62
N LYS A 496 -11.11 -13.06 1.62
CA LYS A 496 -9.70 -13.47 1.50
C LYS A 496 -9.54 -14.70 0.61
N ILE A 497 -8.89 -14.53 -0.54
CA ILE A 497 -8.64 -15.61 -1.48
C ILE A 497 -7.59 -16.58 -0.92
N PRO A 498 -7.91 -17.89 -0.80
CA PRO A 498 -6.95 -18.87 -0.31
C PRO A 498 -5.96 -19.28 -1.41
N ILE A 499 -4.67 -19.35 -1.06
CA ILE A 499 -3.60 -19.90 -1.90
C ILE A 499 -2.86 -20.97 -1.11
N LEU A 500 -2.71 -22.15 -1.71
CA LEU A 500 -1.85 -23.21 -1.21
C LEU A 500 -0.56 -23.25 -2.03
N ILE A 501 0.57 -23.12 -1.35
CA ILE A 501 1.91 -23.17 -1.96
C ILE A 501 2.64 -24.40 -1.41
N PRO A 502 2.73 -25.50 -2.18
CA PRO A 502 3.60 -26.61 -1.84
C PRO A 502 5.06 -26.14 -1.99
N ILE A 503 5.73 -25.94 -0.86
CA ILE A 503 7.09 -25.39 -0.80
C ILE A 503 8.09 -26.26 -1.58
N TRP A 504 7.93 -27.58 -1.53
CA TRP A 504 8.81 -28.50 -2.24
C TRP A 504 8.84 -28.24 -3.75
N LYS A 505 7.75 -27.75 -4.37
CA LYS A 505 7.70 -27.39 -5.80
C LYS A 505 8.57 -26.18 -6.12
N TYR A 506 8.52 -25.14 -5.29
CA TYR A 506 9.41 -23.99 -5.40
C TYR A 506 10.87 -24.41 -5.28
N VAL A 507 11.13 -25.27 -4.30
CA VAL A 507 12.45 -25.79 -4.00
C VAL A 507 13.02 -26.66 -5.14
N ASP A 508 12.20 -27.47 -5.80
CA ASP A 508 12.62 -28.26 -6.96
C ASP A 508 12.96 -27.38 -8.17
N GLN A 509 12.18 -26.32 -8.42
CA GLN A 509 12.49 -25.35 -9.49
C GLN A 509 13.80 -24.58 -9.26
N LEU A 510 14.16 -24.30 -7.99
CA LEU A 510 15.45 -23.69 -7.67
C LEU A 510 16.64 -24.59 -8.08
N LYS A 511 16.48 -25.92 -8.12
CA LYS A 511 17.54 -26.85 -8.58
C LYS A 511 17.72 -26.83 -10.08
N GLU A 512 16.61 -26.82 -10.83
CA GLU A 512 16.61 -26.86 -12.29
C GLU A 512 17.25 -25.60 -12.90
N ASN A 513 17.21 -24.47 -12.18
CA ASN A 513 17.72 -23.17 -12.62
C ASN A 513 19.11 -22.80 -12.09
N SER A 514 19.94 -23.76 -11.68
CA SER A 514 21.26 -23.51 -11.06
C SER A 514 22.25 -22.62 -11.85
N ASN A 515 22.02 -22.39 -13.15
CA ASN A 515 22.80 -21.47 -14.01
C ASN A 515 22.10 -20.13 -14.33
N LYS A 516 20.89 -19.86 -13.80
CA LYS A 516 20.15 -18.61 -13.98
C LYS A 516 19.99 -17.87 -12.65
N GLN A 517 19.68 -16.57 -12.71
CA GLN A 517 19.34 -15.76 -11.54
C GLN A 517 18.23 -16.47 -10.74
N LYS A 518 18.47 -16.75 -9.46
CA LYS A 518 17.51 -17.43 -8.58
C LYS A 518 16.18 -16.67 -8.57
N GLN A 519 15.10 -17.36 -8.90
CA GLN A 519 13.74 -16.83 -8.82
C GLN A 519 13.35 -16.66 -7.34
N THR A 520 12.80 -15.51 -6.98
CA THR A 520 12.31 -15.27 -5.60
C THR A 520 11.00 -16.02 -5.35
N LEU A 521 10.62 -16.21 -4.08
CA LEU A 521 9.34 -16.83 -3.75
C LEU A 521 8.15 -16.02 -4.31
N LEU A 522 8.24 -14.69 -4.28
CA LEU A 522 7.24 -13.80 -4.89
C LEU A 522 7.11 -14.02 -6.40
N GLN A 523 8.23 -14.14 -7.13
CA GLN A 523 8.22 -14.44 -8.56
C GLN A 523 7.65 -15.83 -8.82
N TYR A 524 7.98 -16.81 -7.96
CA TYR A 524 7.42 -18.15 -8.06
C TYR A 524 5.89 -18.13 -7.91
N ILE A 525 5.36 -17.39 -6.94
CA ILE A 525 3.91 -17.24 -6.75
C ILE A 525 3.26 -16.69 -8.03
N TYR A 526 3.85 -15.66 -8.62
CA TYR A 526 3.31 -15.05 -9.84
C TYR A 526 3.35 -15.98 -11.06
N GLU A 527 4.51 -16.60 -11.30
CA GLU A 527 4.75 -17.37 -12.52
C GLU A 527 4.20 -18.80 -12.45
N ASN A 528 4.20 -19.40 -11.26
CA ASN A 528 3.93 -20.83 -11.06
C ASN A 528 2.60 -21.15 -10.38
N ILE A 529 1.77 -20.16 -10.04
CA ILE A 529 0.32 -20.42 -9.86
C ILE A 529 -0.30 -21.01 -11.14
N ASN A 530 0.36 -20.83 -12.29
CA ASN A 530 0.02 -21.47 -13.56
C ASN A 530 0.33 -22.98 -13.63
N THR A 531 1.05 -23.53 -12.65
CA THR A 531 1.34 -24.97 -12.55
C THR A 531 0.27 -25.75 -11.78
N LEU A 532 -0.80 -25.07 -11.36
CA LEU A 532 -2.07 -25.71 -11.02
C LEU A 532 -2.54 -26.49 -12.25
N ASN A 533 -3.01 -27.72 -12.04
CA ASN A 533 -3.23 -28.77 -13.04
C ASN A 533 -3.47 -28.23 -14.47
N SER A 534 -2.52 -28.47 -15.38
CA SER A 534 -2.40 -27.73 -16.67
C SER A 534 -3.61 -27.87 -17.59
N THR A 535 -4.49 -28.84 -17.32
CA THR A 535 -5.73 -29.10 -18.06
C THR A 535 -6.94 -28.31 -17.57
N TYR A 536 -6.90 -27.70 -16.37
CA TYR A 536 -8.06 -27.01 -15.80
C TYR A 536 -8.22 -25.58 -16.32
N PHE A 537 -7.09 -24.89 -16.57
CA PHE A 537 -7.03 -23.55 -17.12
C PHE A 537 -6.35 -23.56 -18.49
N ASN A 538 -6.91 -22.83 -19.45
CA ASN A 538 -6.22 -22.55 -20.72
C ASN A 538 -5.17 -21.43 -20.54
N ASP A 539 -4.39 -21.13 -21.59
CA ASP A 539 -3.29 -20.15 -21.49
C ASP A 539 -3.74 -18.71 -21.26
N GLU A 540 -4.93 -18.33 -21.71
CA GLU A 540 -5.50 -17.01 -21.47
C GLU A 540 -5.98 -16.89 -20.01
N GLU A 541 -6.74 -17.88 -19.54
CA GLU A 541 -7.23 -17.96 -18.16
C GLU A 541 -6.08 -18.02 -17.14
N ARG A 542 -4.96 -18.65 -17.49
CA ARG A 542 -3.73 -18.66 -16.67
C ARG A 542 -3.19 -17.25 -16.46
N LYS A 543 -3.09 -16.45 -17.53
CA LYS A 543 -2.64 -15.05 -17.43
C LYS A 543 -3.58 -14.22 -16.57
N GLU A 544 -4.88 -14.42 -16.73
CA GLU A 544 -5.90 -13.74 -15.93
C GLU A 544 -5.85 -14.14 -14.46
N LEU A 545 -5.64 -15.43 -14.18
CA LEU A 545 -5.46 -15.92 -12.81
C LEU A 545 -4.22 -15.30 -12.17
N SER A 546 -3.08 -15.27 -12.87
CA SER A 546 -1.87 -14.59 -12.38
C SER A 546 -2.15 -13.12 -12.04
N SER A 547 -2.83 -12.38 -12.93
CA SER A 547 -3.20 -10.97 -12.66
C SER A 547 -4.14 -10.82 -11.46
N PHE A 548 -5.18 -11.67 -11.36
CA PHE A 548 -6.13 -11.67 -10.25
C PHE A 548 -5.45 -11.93 -8.89
N ILE A 549 -4.47 -12.83 -8.86
CA ILE A 549 -3.74 -13.14 -7.62
C ILE A 549 -2.83 -11.99 -7.21
N ILE A 550 -2.13 -11.35 -8.16
CA ILE A 550 -1.33 -10.16 -7.84
C ILE A 550 -2.22 -9.04 -7.32
N GLU A 551 -3.36 -8.82 -7.94
CA GLU A 551 -4.34 -7.85 -7.46
C GLU A 551 -4.76 -8.16 -6.00
N SER A 552 -5.12 -9.42 -5.74
CA SER A 552 -5.49 -9.90 -4.39
C SER A 552 -4.34 -9.77 -3.37
N LEU A 553 -3.09 -9.95 -3.81
CA LEU A 553 -1.89 -9.73 -2.99
C LEU A 553 -1.72 -8.25 -2.64
N LEU A 554 -1.86 -7.35 -3.62
CA LEU A 554 -1.72 -5.90 -3.42
C LEU A 554 -2.85 -5.33 -2.56
N GLU A 555 -4.07 -5.83 -2.70
CA GLU A 555 -5.21 -5.49 -1.83
C GLU A 555 -5.05 -6.04 -0.39
N GLY A 556 -4.14 -7.01 -0.17
CA GLY A 556 -4.04 -7.73 1.10
C GLY A 556 -5.22 -8.70 1.35
N ASN A 557 -6.03 -8.97 0.32
CA ASN A 557 -7.21 -9.83 0.36
C ASN A 557 -6.86 -11.30 0.10
N ILE A 558 -5.82 -11.79 0.77
CA ILE A 558 -5.28 -13.12 0.52
C ILE A 558 -5.01 -13.86 1.83
N LEU A 559 -5.08 -15.18 1.75
CA LEU A 559 -4.47 -16.07 2.73
C LEU A 559 -3.53 -17.03 2.00
N VAL A 560 -2.27 -17.03 2.42
CA VAL A 560 -1.26 -17.94 1.90
C VAL A 560 -1.00 -19.06 2.89
N ILE A 561 -1.10 -20.31 2.45
CA ILE A 561 -0.74 -21.50 3.21
C ILE A 561 0.48 -22.14 2.54
N PHE A 562 1.61 -22.12 3.24
CA PHE A 562 2.82 -22.84 2.85
C PHE A 562 2.75 -24.29 3.35
N GLU A 563 2.90 -25.25 2.46
CA GLU A 563 2.72 -26.68 2.74
C GLU A 563 3.99 -27.47 2.37
N GLY A 564 4.25 -28.58 3.07
CA GLY A 564 5.40 -29.45 2.79
C GLY A 564 6.76 -28.87 3.22
N LEU A 565 6.80 -28.00 4.25
CA LEU A 565 8.08 -27.46 4.77
C LEU A 565 8.98 -28.57 5.34
N ASP A 566 8.40 -29.61 5.92
CA ASP A 566 9.11 -30.81 6.42
C ASP A 566 9.65 -31.71 5.30
N GLU A 567 9.10 -31.59 4.09
CA GLU A 567 9.51 -32.33 2.89
C GLU A 567 10.69 -31.68 2.15
N VAL A 568 11.14 -30.50 2.59
CA VAL A 568 12.30 -29.81 2.01
C VAL A 568 13.57 -30.66 2.19
N PRO A 569 14.24 -31.05 1.08
CA PRO A 569 15.43 -31.89 1.13
C PRO A 569 16.55 -31.31 2.01
N ILE A 570 17.30 -32.20 2.68
CA ILE A 570 18.37 -31.84 3.63
C ILE A 570 19.50 -31.02 2.99
N HIS A 571 19.77 -31.23 1.69
CA HIS A 571 20.83 -30.54 0.96
C HIS A 571 20.50 -29.09 0.60
N ILE A 572 19.30 -28.61 0.94
CA ILE A 572 18.87 -27.26 0.66
C ILE A 572 18.92 -26.49 1.96
N ASP A 573 19.57 -25.34 1.92
CA ASP A 573 19.67 -24.49 3.09
C ASP A 573 18.28 -23.96 3.46
N ARG A 574 17.68 -24.60 4.46
CA ARG A 574 16.38 -24.18 5.01
C ARG A 574 16.42 -22.74 5.53
N SER A 575 17.60 -22.22 5.86
CA SER A 575 17.75 -20.82 6.27
C SER A 575 17.48 -19.84 5.12
N ASP A 576 17.83 -20.19 3.88
CA ASP A 576 17.55 -19.34 2.71
C ASP A 576 16.06 -19.33 2.37
N LEU A 577 15.39 -20.48 2.47
CA LEU A 577 13.95 -20.56 2.30
C LEU A 577 13.20 -19.76 3.36
N LEU A 578 13.63 -19.85 4.63
CA LEU A 578 13.04 -19.06 5.71
C LEU A 578 13.27 -17.56 5.51
N LYS A 579 14.44 -17.15 5.01
CA LYS A 579 14.69 -15.74 4.63
C LYS A 579 13.72 -15.29 3.55
N GLU A 580 13.48 -16.09 2.51
CA GLU A 580 12.51 -15.75 1.45
C GLU A 580 11.09 -15.61 1.99
N ILE A 581 10.64 -16.57 2.82
CA ILE A 581 9.31 -16.50 3.47
C ILE A 581 9.22 -15.23 4.33
N ASN A 582 10.20 -14.98 5.19
CA ASN A 582 10.21 -13.77 6.03
C ASN A 582 10.24 -12.50 5.18
N THR A 583 11.00 -12.48 4.09
CA THR A 583 11.05 -11.34 3.17
C THR A 583 9.69 -11.07 2.55
N LEU A 584 8.94 -12.09 2.14
CA LEU A 584 7.57 -11.95 1.65
C LEU A 584 6.59 -11.44 2.73
N LEU A 585 6.82 -11.78 4.00
CA LEU A 585 5.95 -11.37 5.11
C LEU A 585 6.26 -9.96 5.62
N GLU A 586 7.52 -9.54 5.54
CA GLU A 586 8.03 -8.27 6.07
C GLU A 586 8.11 -7.19 5.00
N ARG A 587 8.43 -7.56 3.76
CA ARG A 587 8.57 -6.61 2.66
C ARG A 587 7.31 -6.49 1.85
N GLY A 588 7.02 -5.24 1.50
CA GLY A 588 6.03 -4.95 0.48
C GLY A 588 6.44 -5.50 -0.89
N ILE A 589 5.49 -5.51 -1.81
CA ILE A 589 5.70 -5.91 -3.20
C ILE A 589 6.03 -4.63 -4.01
N ASP A 590 6.90 -4.72 -5.01
CA ASP A 590 7.07 -3.71 -6.06
C ASP A 590 7.19 -4.42 -7.42
N TYR A 591 7.06 -3.66 -8.51
CA TYR A 591 7.28 -4.16 -9.86
C TYR A 591 8.34 -3.36 -10.59
N ASP A 592 9.38 -4.08 -11.02
CA ASP A 592 10.41 -3.48 -11.85
C ASP A 592 9.99 -3.54 -13.32
N ILE A 593 9.58 -2.39 -13.84
CA ILE A 593 9.19 -2.21 -15.24
C ILE A 593 10.35 -2.57 -16.20
N LYS A 594 11.61 -2.33 -15.81
CA LYS A 594 12.77 -2.58 -16.69
C LYS A 594 13.04 -4.06 -16.86
N THR A 595 12.95 -4.83 -15.77
CA THR A 595 13.17 -6.28 -15.81
C THR A 595 11.89 -7.08 -16.04
N ASN A 596 10.73 -6.41 -16.01
CA ASN A 596 9.39 -7.01 -16.13
C ASN A 596 9.17 -8.12 -15.08
N LYS A 597 9.60 -7.85 -13.84
CA LYS A 597 9.59 -8.80 -12.73
C LYS A 597 9.02 -8.18 -11.46
N LEU A 598 8.30 -9.00 -10.70
CA LEU A 598 7.97 -8.67 -9.32
C LEU A 598 9.22 -8.77 -8.45
N ILE A 599 9.36 -7.80 -7.56
CA ILE A 599 10.45 -7.70 -6.61
C ILE A 599 9.89 -7.35 -5.23
N TYR A 600 10.66 -7.63 -4.20
CA TYR A 600 10.35 -7.08 -2.89
C TYR A 600 10.72 -5.60 -2.87
N SER A 601 9.90 -4.76 -2.22
CA SER A 601 10.19 -3.35 -2.05
C SER A 601 11.53 -3.17 -1.32
N THR A 602 12.36 -2.27 -1.81
CA THR A 602 13.60 -1.87 -1.15
C THR A 602 13.23 -0.82 -0.09
N TYR A 603 13.10 -1.26 1.16
CA TYR A 603 13.16 -0.33 2.29
C TYR A 603 14.61 0.16 2.41
N ASP A 604 14.79 1.46 2.27
CA ASP A 604 15.93 2.18 2.83
C ASP A 604 15.41 2.94 4.05
#